data_AF-A0A2N8M615-F1
#
_entry.id   AF-A0A2N8M615-F1
#
_cell.length_a   1.000
_cell.length_b   1.000
_cell.length_c   1.000
_cell.angle_alpha   90.00
_cell.angle_beta   90.00
_cell.angle_gamma   90.00
#
_symmetry.space_group_name_H-M   'P 1'
#
loop_
_entity.id
_entity.type
_entity.pdbx_description
1 polymer ?
#
loop_
_entity_poly.entity_id
_entity_poly.type
_entity_poly.pdbx_seq_one_letter_code
_entity_poly.pdbx_strand_id
1 'polypeptide(L)'
;MDLISRRNILSIAASGGLLTASGASAQTAVPQPERPGHGGTESGPRNLERDRQNQDLLVPPSTDHGTLPNLRFSFSDAHMRLETGGWTRQVTARELGVSKDIAGVN
;
A
#
# COMPACT_ATOMS: atom_id res chain seq x y z
N MET A 1 -39.65 -32.67 -28.66
CA MET A 1 -38.76 -31.51 -28.71
C MET A 1 -39.65 -30.28 -28.68
N ASP A 2 -39.54 -29.43 -27.65
CA ASP A 2 -39.49 -27.98 -27.84
C ASP A 2 -39.26 -27.25 -26.50
N LEU A 3 -38.06 -26.65 -26.45
CA LEU A 3 -37.75 -25.33 -25.93
C LEU A 3 -37.88 -25.12 -24.41
N ILE A 4 -36.80 -25.48 -23.71
CA ILE A 4 -36.31 -24.70 -22.57
C ILE A 4 -36.22 -23.24 -23.04
N SER A 5 -37.25 -22.46 -22.70
CA SER A 5 -37.42 -21.09 -23.13
C SER A 5 -36.69 -20.15 -22.18
N ARG A 6 -35.76 -19.35 -22.72
CA ARG A 6 -34.98 -18.31 -22.02
C ARG A 6 -35.86 -17.31 -21.24
N ARG A 7 -37.15 -17.23 -21.55
CA ARG A 7 -38.14 -16.36 -20.90
C ARG A 7 -38.56 -16.84 -19.50
N ASN A 8 -38.48 -18.14 -19.22
CA ASN A 8 -38.80 -18.69 -17.90
C ASN A 8 -37.61 -18.69 -16.93
N ILE A 9 -36.40 -18.34 -17.39
CA ILE A 9 -35.22 -18.22 -16.55
C ILE A 9 -35.13 -16.82 -15.90
N LEU A 10 -35.82 -15.81 -16.45
CA LEU A 10 -35.72 -14.42 -15.98
C LEU A 10 -36.78 -14.02 -14.93
N SER A 11 -37.69 -14.92 -14.53
CA SER A 11 -38.74 -14.63 -13.53
C SER A 11 -38.50 -15.26 -12.15
N ILE A 12 -37.37 -15.96 -11.93
CA ILE A 12 -36.96 -16.53 -10.62
C ILE A 12 -35.97 -15.62 -9.87
N ALA A 13 -35.97 -14.31 -10.17
CA ALA A 13 -35.20 -13.31 -9.41
C ALA A 13 -36.09 -12.34 -8.61
N ALA A 14 -37.37 -12.69 -8.39
CA ALA A 14 -38.35 -11.83 -7.72
C ALA A 14 -38.63 -12.22 -6.25
N SER A 15 -37.87 -13.14 -5.64
CA SER A 15 -38.08 -13.48 -4.23
C SER A 15 -36.80 -13.92 -3.52
N GLY A 16 -36.33 -13.10 -2.58
CA GLY A 16 -35.49 -13.55 -1.49
C GLY A 16 -33.99 -13.55 -1.78
N GLY A 17 -33.39 -12.37 -1.86
CA GLY A 17 -31.95 -12.23 -1.91
C GLY A 17 -31.51 -10.79 -2.01
N LEU A 18 -31.90 -9.96 -1.03
CA LEU A 18 -31.24 -8.68 -0.82
C LEU A 18 -29.83 -9.00 -0.32
N LEU A 19 -28.91 -9.25 -1.25
CA LEU A 19 -27.49 -9.07 -0.98
C LEU A 19 -27.33 -7.57 -0.76
N THR A 20 -27.39 -7.16 0.50
CA THR A 20 -26.81 -5.89 0.91
C THR A 20 -25.34 -5.98 0.52
N ALA A 21 -25.00 -5.51 -0.68
CA ALA A 21 -23.68 -4.98 -0.91
C ALA A 21 -23.55 -3.86 0.11
N SER A 22 -23.07 -4.19 1.31
CA SER A 22 -22.42 -3.22 2.16
C SER A 22 -21.26 -2.74 1.30
N GLY A 23 -21.53 -1.67 0.53
CA GLY A 23 -20.50 -0.77 0.10
C GLY A 23 -19.87 -0.33 1.39
N ALA A 24 -18.83 -1.06 1.80
CA ALA A 24 -17.82 -0.51 2.67
C ALA A 24 -17.36 0.70 1.90
N SER A 25 -17.88 1.86 2.30
CA SER A 25 -17.37 3.13 1.85
C SER A 25 -15.88 3.01 2.10
N ALA A 26 -15.10 2.86 1.03
CA ALA A 26 -13.66 3.04 1.06
C ALA A 26 -13.41 4.54 1.26
N GLN A 27 -13.93 5.07 2.38
CA GLN A 27 -13.33 6.20 3.04
C GLN A 27 -11.92 5.71 3.32
N THR A 28 -10.95 6.20 2.57
CA THR A 28 -9.53 5.88 2.76
C THR A 28 -9.20 6.20 4.21
N ALA A 29 -9.38 5.21 5.08
CA ALA A 29 -9.23 5.38 6.50
C ALA A 29 -7.82 5.91 6.71
N VAL A 30 -7.71 6.96 7.52
CA VAL A 30 -6.40 7.51 7.87
C VAL A 30 -5.63 6.35 8.49
N PRO A 31 -4.53 5.87 7.88
CA PRO A 31 -3.84 4.69 8.36
C PRO A 31 -3.30 4.98 9.77
N GLN A 32 -3.59 4.07 10.70
CA GLN A 32 -3.19 4.17 12.10
C GLN A 32 -2.17 3.07 12.43
N PRO A 33 -1.19 3.34 13.30
CA PRO A 33 -0.25 2.33 13.79
C PRO A 33 -0.92 1.43 14.84
N GLU A 34 -1.98 0.72 14.44
CA GLU A 34 -2.74 -0.16 15.31
C GLU A 34 -3.11 -1.48 14.64
N ARG A 35 -3.15 -2.54 15.45
CA ARG A 35 -3.65 -3.87 15.09
C ARG A 35 -4.42 -4.44 16.28
N PRO A 36 -5.18 -5.54 16.14
CA PRO A 36 -5.94 -6.10 17.26
C PRO A 36 -5.06 -6.30 18.51
N GLY A 37 -5.37 -5.56 19.58
CA GLY A 37 -4.67 -5.63 20.86
C GLY A 37 -3.32 -4.89 20.97
N HIS A 38 -2.86 -4.18 19.94
CA HIS A 38 -1.58 -3.46 19.96
C HIS A 38 -1.62 -2.12 19.21
N GLY A 39 -0.82 -1.15 19.67
CA GLY A 39 -0.71 0.16 19.04
C GLY A 39 -1.80 1.13 19.52
N GLY A 40 -2.07 2.17 18.73
CA GLY A 40 -3.11 3.16 19.02
C GLY A 40 -3.18 4.28 17.99
N THR A 41 -4.17 5.16 18.15
CA THR A 41 -4.39 6.29 17.23
C THR A 41 -3.32 7.36 17.40
N GLU A 42 -2.71 7.77 16.29
CA GLU A 42 -1.75 8.86 16.22
C GLU A 42 -2.40 10.10 15.59
N SER A 43 -2.56 11.13 16.43
CA SER A 43 -3.21 12.40 16.06
C SER A 43 -2.24 13.54 15.73
N GLY A 44 -0.92 13.25 15.70
CA GLY A 44 0.12 14.25 15.43
C GLY A 44 0.25 14.62 13.94
N PRO A 45 0.92 15.74 13.60
CA PRO A 45 1.26 16.07 12.22
C PRO A 45 2.17 14.99 11.61
N ARG A 46 1.72 14.36 10.52
CA ARG A 46 2.40 13.22 9.87
C ARG A 46 2.19 13.24 8.36
N ASN A 47 2.97 12.44 7.64
CA ASN A 47 2.87 12.30 6.19
C ASN A 47 1.99 11.10 5.81
N LEU A 48 0.69 11.35 5.65
CA LEU A 48 -0.30 10.31 5.36
C LEU A 48 -0.05 9.59 4.03
N GLU A 49 0.57 10.25 3.06
CA GLU A 49 0.90 9.64 1.76
C GLU A 49 2.01 8.60 1.94
N ARG A 50 3.01 8.87 2.78
CA ARG A 50 4.07 7.91 3.11
C ARG A 50 3.56 6.75 3.95
N ASP A 51 2.61 7.01 4.84
CA ASP A 51 1.97 5.96 5.64
C ASP A 51 1.19 4.98 4.77
N ARG A 52 0.44 5.50 3.79
CA ARG A 52 -0.27 4.67 2.81
C ARG A 52 0.67 3.86 1.93
N GLN A 53 1.86 4.39 1.62
CA GLN A 53 2.88 3.65 0.87
C GLN A 53 3.56 2.55 1.70
N ASN A 54 3.53 2.66 3.03
CA ASN A 54 4.34 1.85 3.94
C ASN A 54 3.49 1.19 5.02
N GLN A 55 2.39 0.55 4.64
CA GLN A 55 1.44 -0.05 5.58
C GLN A 55 2.09 -1.08 6.50
N ASP A 56 2.99 -1.92 5.98
CA ASP A 56 3.70 -2.93 6.77
C ASP A 56 4.85 -2.36 7.63
N LEU A 57 5.28 -1.12 7.39
CA LEU A 57 6.18 -0.42 8.32
C LEU A 57 5.39 0.30 9.42
N LEU A 58 4.20 0.80 9.09
CA LEU A 58 3.32 1.46 10.05
C LEU A 58 2.67 0.44 11.01
N VAL A 59 2.21 -0.69 10.46
CA VAL A 59 1.60 -1.80 11.18
C VAL A 59 2.38 -3.07 10.83
N PRO A 60 3.51 -3.34 11.49
CA PRO A 60 4.33 -4.50 11.18
C PRO A 60 3.63 -5.81 11.54
N PRO A 61 3.91 -6.90 10.79
CA PRO A 61 3.49 -8.25 11.14
C PRO A 61 3.89 -8.61 12.57
N SER A 62 3.10 -9.45 13.24
CA SER A 62 3.39 -9.90 14.61
C SER A 62 4.66 -10.73 14.73
N THR A 63 5.17 -11.24 13.61
CA THR A 63 6.39 -12.05 13.52
C THR A 63 7.66 -11.22 13.46
N ASP A 64 7.57 -9.93 13.15
CA ASP A 64 8.74 -9.05 13.02
C ASP A 64 9.31 -8.73 14.41
N HIS A 65 10.63 -8.84 14.55
CA HIS A 65 11.30 -8.70 15.84
C HIS A 65 12.76 -8.26 15.69
N GLY A 66 13.28 -7.67 16.76
CA GLY A 66 14.68 -7.24 16.84
C GLY A 66 14.98 -5.92 16.12
N THR A 67 16.26 -5.58 16.07
CA THR A 67 16.75 -4.36 15.41
C THR A 67 17.39 -4.75 14.08
N LEU A 68 16.81 -4.27 12.98
CA LEU A 68 17.35 -4.39 11.64
C LEU A 68 17.76 -3.01 11.11
N PRO A 69 18.86 -2.89 10.34
CA PRO A 69 19.16 -1.65 9.64
C PRO A 69 18.07 -1.35 8.60
N ASN A 70 17.93 -0.09 8.19
CA ASN A 70 17.01 0.25 7.10
C ASN A 70 17.46 -0.43 5.80
N LEU A 71 16.54 -1.14 5.14
CA LEU A 71 16.79 -1.88 3.91
C LEU A 71 16.13 -1.23 2.68
N ARG A 72 15.53 -0.04 2.84
CA ARG A 72 14.77 0.61 1.76
C ARG A 72 15.11 2.08 1.64
N PHE A 73 15.35 2.52 0.41
CA PHE A 73 15.48 3.93 0.07
C PHE A 73 14.79 4.19 -1.28
N SER A 74 14.06 5.30 -1.41
CA SER A 74 13.41 5.68 -2.65
C SER A 74 14.29 6.64 -3.43
N PHE A 75 14.50 6.38 -4.73
CA PHE A 75 15.19 7.33 -5.60
C PHE A 75 14.48 8.70 -5.67
N SER A 76 13.18 8.78 -5.39
CA SER A 76 12.45 10.06 -5.37
C SER A 76 12.90 10.98 -4.23
N ASP A 77 13.58 10.45 -3.24
CA ASP A 77 14.17 11.22 -2.15
C ASP A 77 15.65 11.57 -2.42
N ALA A 78 16.23 11.05 -3.51
CA ALA A 78 17.60 11.37 -3.92
C ALA A 78 17.65 12.67 -4.72
N HIS A 79 18.75 13.41 -4.58
CA HIS A 79 19.00 14.62 -5.37
C HIS A 79 19.08 14.28 -6.88
N MET A 80 18.36 15.07 -7.69
CA MET A 80 18.33 14.93 -9.13
C MET A 80 19.28 15.95 -9.78
N ARG A 81 20.27 15.46 -10.52
CA ARG A 81 21.15 16.26 -11.36
C ARG A 81 20.52 16.39 -12.75
N LEU A 82 20.31 17.62 -13.20
CA LEU A 82 19.74 17.94 -14.50
C LEU A 82 20.83 18.46 -15.44
N GLU A 83 20.88 17.94 -16.66
CA GLU A 83 21.87 18.31 -17.67
C GLU A 83 21.19 18.48 -19.04
N THR A 84 21.91 19.07 -20.00
CA THR A 84 21.40 19.13 -21.38
C THR A 84 21.30 17.73 -21.95
N GLY A 85 20.08 17.28 -22.26
CA GLY A 85 19.81 15.94 -22.80
C GLY A 85 19.37 14.91 -21.78
N GLY A 86 19.24 15.24 -20.50
CA GLY A 86 18.66 14.30 -19.53
C GLY A 86 18.82 14.68 -18.06
N TRP A 87 18.66 13.66 -17.23
CA TRP A 87 18.77 13.76 -15.79
C TRP A 87 19.42 12.50 -15.24
N THR A 88 19.98 12.59 -14.04
CA THR A 88 20.45 11.41 -13.31
C THR A 88 20.30 11.61 -11.81
N ARG A 89 20.15 10.50 -11.09
CA ARG A 89 20.17 10.45 -9.62
C ARG A 89 20.78 9.14 -9.15
N GLN A 90 21.37 9.16 -7.96
CA GLN A 90 22.09 8.01 -7.41
C GLN A 90 21.66 7.72 -5.97
N VAL A 91 21.71 6.44 -5.61
CA VAL A 91 21.57 5.93 -4.24
C VAL A 91 22.83 5.11 -3.95
N THR A 92 23.60 5.58 -2.98
CA THR A 92 24.90 5.05 -2.58
C THR A 92 24.88 4.66 -1.11
N ALA A 93 26.02 4.19 -0.57
CA ALA A 93 26.17 3.91 0.85
C ALA A 93 25.92 5.14 1.77
N ARG A 94 25.90 6.37 1.22
CA ARG A 94 25.53 7.59 1.97
C ARG A 94 24.04 7.65 2.27
N GLU A 95 23.21 7.22 1.33
CA GLU A 95 21.75 7.20 1.46
C GLU A 95 21.26 5.89 2.10
N LEU A 96 21.87 4.75 1.73
CA LEU A 96 21.52 3.42 2.22
C LEU A 96 22.77 2.68 2.71
N GLY A 97 23.19 2.94 3.94
CA GLY A 97 24.46 2.45 4.50
C GLY A 97 24.61 0.93 4.66
N VAL A 98 23.51 0.16 4.56
CA VAL A 98 23.57 -1.30 4.50
C VAL A 98 24.12 -1.81 3.16
N SER A 99 23.95 -1.04 2.08
CA SER A 99 24.43 -1.38 0.73
C SER A 99 25.85 -0.84 0.53
N LYS A 100 26.85 -1.61 0.98
CA LYS A 100 28.27 -1.21 0.92
C LYS A 100 28.92 -1.48 -0.43
N ASP A 101 28.55 -2.59 -1.06
CA ASP A 101 29.22 -3.08 -2.27
C ASP A 101 28.51 -2.69 -3.57
N ILE A 102 27.26 -2.21 -3.46
CA ILE A 102 26.39 -1.90 -4.61
C ILE A 102 25.82 -0.49 -4.46
N ALA A 103 25.82 0.26 -5.57
CA ALA A 103 25.13 1.53 -5.71
C ALA A 103 24.14 1.44 -6.88
N GLY A 104 23.03 2.19 -6.79
CA GLY A 104 22.03 2.29 -7.83
C GLY A 104 22.04 3.67 -8.48
N VAL A 105 21.88 3.73 -9.80
CA VAL A 105 21.78 4.99 -10.57
C VAL A 105 20.57 4.89 -11.50
N ASN A 106 19.86 6.00 -11.66
CA ASN A 106 18.76 6.19 -12.61
C ASN A 106 19.08 7.40 -13.49
#